data_AF-A0A7G2LZP7-F1
#
_entry.id   AF-A0A7G2LZP7-F1
#
_cell.length_a   1.000
_cell.length_b   1.000
_cell.length_c   1.000
_cell.angle_alpha   90.00
_cell.angle_beta   90.00
_cell.angle_gamma   90.00
#
_symmetry.space_group_name_H-M   'P 1'
#
loop_
_entity.id
_entity.type
_entity.pdbx_description
1 polymer ?
#
loop_
_entity_poly.entity_id
_entity_poly.type
_entity_poly.pdbx_seq_one_letter_code
_entity_poly.pdbx_strand_id
1 'polypeptide(L)' 'MAQAMKIAIVDDEQDMRQSISQWLALSGYDTETFGSAEDALKTLGPDYPGI' A
#
# COMPACT_ATOMS: atom_id res chain seq x y z
N MET A 1 5.32 10.92 18.01
CA MET A 1 5.63 9.90 17.00
C MET A 1 4.37 9.76 16.16
N ALA A 2 4.30 10.36 14.97
CA ALA A 2 3.15 10.16 14.10
C ALA A 2 3.08 8.67 13.76
N GLN A 3 1.94 8.04 13.95
CA GLN A 3 1.76 6.66 13.50
C GLN A 3 1.97 6.67 11.99
N ALA A 4 2.97 5.94 11.50
CA ALA A 4 3.15 5.76 10.07
C ALA A 4 1.89 5.06 9.56
N MET A 5 1.04 5.81 8.86
CA MET A 5 -0.21 5.29 8.31
C MET A 5 0.17 4.42 7.12
N LYS A 6 -0.21 3.13 7.19
CA LYS A 6 0.11 2.15 6.15
C LYS A 6 -0.77 2.42 4.93
N ILE A 7 -0.19 2.44 3.73
CA ILE A 7 -0.93 2.66 2.47
C ILE A 7 -0.90 1.37 1.65
N ALA A 8 -2.07 0.81 1.37
CA ALA A 8 -2.23 -0.34 0.50
C ALA A 8 -2.37 0.09 -0.96
N ILE A 9 -1.45 -0.34 -1.82
CA ILE A 9 -1.45 -0.04 -3.26
C ILE A 9 -1.86 -1.31 -3.99
N VAL A 10 -3.02 -1.29 -4.67
CA VAL A 10 -3.52 -2.41 -5.46
C VAL A 10 -3.46 -2.02 -6.93
N ASP A 11 -2.53 -2.63 -7.66
CA ASP A 11 -2.30 -2.35 -9.09
C ASP A 11 -1.65 -3.57 -9.74
N ASP A 12 -2.14 -3.98 -10.91
CA ASP A 12 -1.66 -5.17 -11.62
C ASP A 12 -0.30 -4.94 -12.31
N GLU A 13 0.10 -3.68 -12.50
CA GLU A 13 1.38 -3.30 -13.09
C GLU A 13 2.47 -3.11 -12.03
N GLN A 14 3.56 -3.88 -12.17
CA GLN A 14 4.69 -3.84 -11.22
C GLN A 14 5.41 -2.51 -11.17
N ASP A 15 5.63 -1.88 -12.32
CA ASP A 15 6.40 -0.67 -12.40
C ASP A 15 5.62 0.52 -11.82
N MET A 16 4.28 0.50 -11.96
CA MET A 16 3.37 1.46 -11.34
C MET A 16 3.39 1.37 -9.82
N ARG A 17 3.16 0.18 -9.26
CA ARG A 17 3.17 0.01 -7.79
C ARG A 17 4.53 0.37 -7.19
N GLN A 18 5.65 0.08 -7.86
CA GLN A 18 6.99 0.47 -7.39
C GLN A 18 7.21 1.98 -7.45
N SER A 19 6.81 2.64 -8.54
CA SER A 19 6.97 4.08 -8.70
C SER A 19 6.17 4.86 -7.64
N ILE A 20 4.92 4.44 -7.39
CA ILE A 20 4.07 5.05 -6.35
C ILE A 20 4.62 4.76 -4.96
N SER A 21 5.04 3.51 -4.69
CA SER A 21 5.61 3.12 -3.40
C SER A 21 6.87 3.92 -3.06
N GLN A 22 7.76 4.16 -4.02
CA GLN A 22 8.96 4.96 -3.81
C GLN A 22 8.61 6.41 -3.46
N TRP A 23 7.65 7.01 -4.17
CA TRP A 23 7.22 8.38 -3.92
C TRP A 23 6.60 8.56 -2.53
N LEU A 24 5.76 7.61 -2.11
CA LEU A 24 5.12 7.61 -0.79
C LEU A 24 6.15 7.37 0.33
N ALA A 25 7.11 6.48 0.12
CA ALA A 25 8.21 6.24 1.06
C ALA A 25 9.07 7.49 1.27
N LEU A 26 9.37 8.24 0.20
CA LEU A 26 10.07 9.54 0.29
C LEU A 26 9.27 10.59 1.07
N SER A 27 7.94 10.48 1.03
CA SER A 27 7.02 11.34 1.79
C SER A 27 6.83 10.87 3.24
N GLY A 28 7.49 9.78 3.65
CA GLY A 28 7.48 9.26 5.01
C GLY A 28 6.33 8.29 5.33
N TYR A 29 5.69 7.71 4.32
CA TYR A 29 4.63 6.71 4.49
C TYR A 29 5.18 5.28 4.34
N ASP A 30 4.57 4.35 5.07
CA ASP A 30 4.78 2.92 4.86
C ASP A 30 3.78 2.40 3.83
N THR A 31 4.26 1.65 2.85
CA THR A 31 3.44 1.15 1.75
C THR A 31 3.43 -0.38 1.71
N GLU A 32 2.33 -0.94 1.21
CA GLU A 32 2.18 -2.36 0.95
C GLU A 32 1.56 -2.54 -0.43
N THR A 33 2.16 -3.35 -1.30
CA THR A 33 1.74 -3.49 -2.69
C THR A 33 1.10 -4.83 -2.96
N PHE A 34 -0.02 -4.84 -3.69
CA PHE A 34 -0.75 -6.03 -4.11
C PHE A 34 -0.93 -5.99 -5.63
N GLY A 35 -0.65 -7.12 -6.30
CA GLY A 35 -0.81 -7.26 -7.75
C GLY A 35 -2.24 -7.56 -8.20
N SER A 36 -3.15 -7.81 -7.26
CA SER A 36 -4.54 -8.15 -7.52
C SER A 36 -5.44 -7.74 -6.36
N ALA A 37 -6.71 -7.50 -6.64
CA ALA A 37 -7.70 -7.20 -5.61
C ALA A 37 -7.95 -8.43 -4.71
N GLU A 38 -7.87 -9.64 -5.26
CA GLU A 38 -8.03 -10.88 -4.51
C GLU A 38 -6.94 -11.07 -3.46
N ASP A 39 -5.69 -10.73 -3.77
CA ASP A 39 -4.60 -10.81 -2.80
C ASP A 39 -4.69 -9.70 -1.75
N ALA A 40 -5.15 -8.51 -2.17
CA ALA A 40 -5.44 -7.42 -1.26
C ALA A 40 -6.53 -7.81 -0.26
N LEU A 41 -7.68 -8.34 -0.71
CA LEU A 41 -8.82 -8.70 0.15
C LEU A 41 -8.53 -9.84 1.14
N LYS A 42 -7.50 -10.66 0.91
CA LYS A 42 -7.02 -11.64 1.91
C LYS A 42 -6.35 -10.98 3.12
N THR A 43 -5.88 -9.74 2.95
CA THR A 43 -5.06 -8.99 3.91
C THR A 43 -5.80 -7.76 4.45
N LEU A 44 -6.50 -7.04 3.58
CA LEU A 44 -7.30 -5.86 3.88
C LEU A 44 -8.65 -6.29 4.46
N GLY A 45 -8.79 -6.13 5.77
CA GLY A 45 -10.06 -6.29 6.48
C GLY A 45 -10.72 -4.95 6.81
N PRO A 46 -11.92 -4.98 7.40
CA PRO A 46 -12.63 -3.77 7.85
C PRO A 46 -11.84 -2.91 8.84
N ASP A 47 -10.89 -3.52 9.56
CA ASP A 47 -10.05 -2.89 10.58
C ASP A 47 -8.64 -2.53 10.07
N TYR A 48 -8.45 -2.42 8.75
CA TYR A 48 -7.15 -2.05 8.20
C TYR A 48 -6.72 -0.69 8.77
N PRO A 49 -5.53 -0.56 9.40
CA PRO A 49 -5.12 0.63 10.15
C PRO A 49 -4.64 1.79 9.25
N GLY A 50 -4.99 1.75 7.97
CA GLY A 50 -4.36 2.51 6.91
C GLY A 50 -5.34 3.03 5.86
N ILE A 51 -4.80 3.48 4.72
CA ILE A 51 -5.55 3.91 3.54
C ILE A 51 -5.45 2.84 2.46
#